data_AF-A0A803R630-F1
#
_entry.id   AF-A0A803R630-F1
#
_cell.length_a   1.000
_cell.length_b   1.000
_cell.length_c   1.000
_cell.angle_alpha   90.00
_cell.angle_beta   90.00
_cell.angle_gamma   90.00
#
_symmetry.space_group_name_H-M   'P 1'
#
loop_
_entity.id
_entity.type
_entity.pdbx_description
1 polymer ?
#
loop_
_entity_poly.entity_id
_entity_poly.type
_entity_poly.pdbx_seq_one_letter_code
_entity_poly.pdbx_strand_id
1 'polypeptide(L)'
;MCYQTLNRFSCIALAGVATEYLLYGCAEGGLDDINKLDSLLKGLGFTQKKVDSQVRWSVLNIILLLRRHERARSKLAEAMTAGKSVGSCIETIEDAIGSDDL
;
A
#
# COMPACT_ATOMS: atom_id res chain seq x y z
N MET A 1 -19.84 -1.21 -4.81
CA MET A 1 -18.39 -1.16 -5.10
C MET A 1 -18.01 -2.41 -5.88
N CYS A 2 -17.27 -2.29 -7.00
CA CYS A 2 -16.79 -3.45 -7.75
C CYS A 2 -15.64 -4.14 -6.97
N TYR A 3 -15.49 -5.46 -7.12
CA TYR A 3 -14.46 -6.25 -6.43
C TYR A 3 -13.03 -5.72 -6.67
N GLN A 4 -12.75 -5.27 -7.90
CA GLN A 4 -11.45 -4.67 -8.23
C GLN A 4 -11.19 -3.36 -7.47
N THR A 5 -12.22 -2.53 -7.30
CA THR A 5 -12.12 -1.28 -6.53
C THR A 5 -11.87 -1.58 -5.06
N LEU A 6 -12.54 -2.58 -4.49
CA LEU A 6 -12.34 -3.01 -3.10
C LEU A 6 -10.92 -3.51 -2.86
N ASN A 7 -10.40 -4.33 -3.77
CA ASN A 7 -9.03 -4.84 -3.69
C ASN A 7 -8.00 -3.72 -3.70
N ARG A 8 -8.14 -2.76 -4.62
CA ARG A 8 -7.26 -1.59 -4.69
C ARG A 8 -7.34 -0.75 -3.42
N PHE A 9 -8.55 -0.45 -2.95
CA PHE A 9 -8.74 0.33 -1.72
C PHE A 9 -8.10 -0.36 -0.51
N SER A 10 -8.31 -1.67 -0.36
CA SER A 10 -7.74 -2.46 0.73
C SER A 10 -6.21 -2.47 0.69
N CYS A 11 -5.62 -2.60 -0.50
CA CYS A 11 -4.18 -2.52 -0.69
C CYS A 11 -3.63 -1.12 -0.33
N ILE A 12 -4.28 -0.05 -0.78
CA ILE A 12 -3.84 1.33 -0.48
C ILE A 12 -3.93 1.62 1.02
N ALA A 13 -5.04 1.26 1.68
CA ALA A 13 -5.24 1.48 3.10
C ALA A 13 -4.20 0.76 3.99
N LEU A 14 -3.66 -0.37 3.51
CA LEU A 14 -2.68 -1.17 4.24
C LEU A 14 -1.22 -0.89 3.81
N ALA A 15 -1.00 -0.10 2.76
CA ALA A 15 0.32 0.14 2.19
C ALA A 15 1.28 0.84 3.16
N GLY A 16 0.79 1.85 3.89
CA GLY A 16 1.59 2.58 4.88
C GLY A 16 2.08 1.66 5.99
N VAL A 17 1.15 0.98 6.67
CA VAL A 17 1.45 0.04 7.77
C VAL A 17 2.38 -1.08 7.32
N ALA A 18 2.14 -1.66 6.13
CA ALA A 18 3.01 -2.70 5.60
C ALA A 18 4.42 -2.18 5.28
N THR A 19 4.56 -0.93 4.83
CA THR A 19 5.86 -0.30 4.57
C THR A 19 6.63 -0.04 5.86
N GLU A 20 5.97 0.52 6.87
CA GLU A 20 6.57 0.74 8.20
C GLU A 20 7.05 -0.58 8.80
N TYR A 21 6.20 -1.60 8.79
CA TYR A 21 6.54 -2.91 9.32
C TYR A 21 7.70 -3.56 8.56
N LEU A 22 7.73 -3.44 7.23
CA LEU A 22 8.82 -3.98 6.41
C LEU A 22 10.17 -3.31 6.71
N LEU A 23 10.17 -2.02 7.03
CA LEU A 23 11.39 -1.24 7.29
C LEU A 23 11.87 -1.31 8.75
N TYR A 24 10.95 -1.26 9.69
CA TYR A 24 11.25 -1.03 11.11
C TYR A 24 10.85 -2.20 12.02
N GLY A 25 10.13 -3.21 11.49
CA GLY A 25 9.64 -4.35 12.28
C GLY A 25 8.44 -4.02 13.19
N CYS A 26 8.01 -2.76 13.20
CA CYS A 26 6.80 -2.27 13.85
C CYS A 26 6.12 -1.22 12.96
N ALA A 27 4.85 -0.94 13.23
CA ALA A 27 4.12 0.16 12.61
C ALA A 27 3.49 1.00 13.72
N GLU A 28 3.65 2.32 13.62
CA GLU A 28 3.16 3.29 14.60
C GLU A 28 2.02 4.13 14.02
N GLY A 29 1.94 4.22 12.68
CA GLY A 29 0.91 4.94 11.96
C GLY A 29 -0.19 4.06 11.37
N GLY A 30 -1.09 4.69 10.59
CA GLY A 30 -2.06 3.99 9.75
C GLY A 30 -3.32 3.46 10.44
N LEU A 31 -3.51 3.73 11.73
CA LEU A 31 -4.74 3.35 12.46
C LEU A 31 -6.00 3.93 11.79
N ASP A 32 -5.96 5.19 11.35
CA ASP A 32 -7.07 5.82 10.67
C ASP A 32 -7.44 5.12 9.35
N ASP A 33 -6.44 4.63 8.61
CA ASP A 33 -6.66 3.95 7.34
C ASP A 33 -7.21 2.53 7.55
N ILE A 34 -6.73 1.84 8.60
CA ILE A 34 -7.30 0.56 9.05
C ILE A 34 -8.76 0.73 9.47
N ASN A 35 -9.07 1.76 10.26
CA ASN A 35 -10.44 2.02 10.73
C ASN A 35 -11.40 2.36 9.58
N LYS A 36 -10.94 3.08 8.56
CA LYS A 36 -11.70 3.34 7.33
C LYS A 36 -11.96 2.05 6.55
N LEU A 37 -10.95 1.18 6.42
CA LEU A 37 -11.09 -0.12 5.77
C LEU A 37 -12.08 -1.01 6.52
N ASP A 38 -11.96 -1.11 7.84
CA ASP A 38 -12.86 -1.90 8.68
C ASP A 38 -14.32 -1.39 8.58
N SER A 39 -14.52 -0.07 8.67
CA SER A 39 -15.85 0.54 8.51
C SER A 39 -16.45 0.26 7.13
N LEU A 40 -15.64 0.31 6.07
CA LEU A 40 -16.07 0.01 4.71
C LEU A 40 -16.48 -1.47 4.56
N LEU A 41 -15.68 -2.40 5.09
CA LEU A 41 -15.98 -3.82 5.01
C LEU A 41 -17.23 -4.19 5.83
N LYS A 42 -17.42 -3.56 6.99
CA LYS A 42 -18.65 -3.66 7.80
C LYS A 42 -19.86 -3.11 7.04
N GLY A 43 -19.72 -1.95 6.39
CA GLY A 43 -20.77 -1.35 5.57
C GLY A 43 -21.17 -2.21 4.36
N LEU A 44 -20.27 -3.05 3.87
CA LEU A 44 -20.55 -4.05 2.83
C LEU A 44 -21.15 -5.37 3.37
N GLY A 45 -21.36 -5.48 4.68
CA GLY A 45 -21.92 -6.67 5.32
C GLY A 45 -21.00 -7.88 5.30
N PHE A 46 -19.67 -7.68 5.28
CA PHE A 46 -18.73 -8.80 5.25
C PHE A 46 -18.70 -9.51 6.60
N THR A 47 -18.62 -10.84 6.57
CA THR A 47 -18.34 -11.64 7.77
C THR A 47 -16.88 -11.48 8.18
N GLN A 48 -16.57 -11.73 9.45
CA GLN A 48 -15.18 -11.65 9.95
C GLN A 48 -14.21 -12.51 9.12
N LYS A 49 -14.62 -13.73 8.75
CA LYS A 49 -13.82 -14.61 7.89
C LYS A 49 -13.49 -13.98 6.53
N LYS A 50 -14.42 -13.21 5.98
CA LYS A 50 -14.24 -12.52 4.69
C LYS A 50 -13.36 -11.28 4.85
N VAL A 51 -13.53 -10.52 5.94
CA VAL A 51 -12.64 -9.42 6.34
C VAL A 51 -11.20 -9.92 6.47
N ASP A 52 -10.98 -10.97 7.25
CA ASP A 52 -9.67 -11.57 7.45
C ASP A 52 -9.01 -12.01 6.13
N SER A 53 -9.81 -12.64 5.25
CA SER A 53 -9.32 -13.05 3.93
C SER A 53 -8.92 -11.86 3.07
N GLN A 54 -9.72 -10.79 3.08
CA GLN A 54 -9.42 -9.55 2.34
C GLN A 54 -8.13 -8.89 2.87
N VAL A 55 -8.00 -8.75 4.19
CA VAL A 55 -6.83 -8.13 4.82
C VAL A 55 -5.57 -8.95 4.52
N ARG A 56 -5.59 -10.27 4.74
CA ARG A 56 -4.43 -11.13 4.42
C ARG A 56 -4.03 -11.05 2.96
N TRP A 57 -5.01 -11.09 2.05
CA TRP A 57 -4.75 -10.96 0.62
C TRP A 57 -4.11 -9.61 0.29
N SER A 58 -4.66 -8.51 0.80
CA SER A 58 -4.15 -7.17 0.54
C SER A 58 -2.74 -6.96 1.11
N VAL A 59 -2.48 -7.38 2.36
CA VAL A 59 -1.14 -7.31 2.96
C VAL A 59 -0.13 -8.10 2.15
N LEU A 60 -0.46 -9.34 1.74
CA LEU A 60 0.46 -10.15 0.94
C LEU A 60 0.81 -9.48 -0.40
N ASN A 61 -0.19 -8.96 -1.12
CA ASN A 61 0.03 -8.29 -2.41
C ASN A 61 0.91 -7.05 -2.24
N ILE A 62 0.66 -6.24 -1.21
CA ILE A 62 1.45 -5.05 -0.92
C ILE A 62 2.88 -5.42 -0.53
N ILE A 63 3.10 -6.41 0.34
CA ILE A 63 4.45 -6.83 0.73
C ILE A 63 5.23 -7.30 -0.51
N LEU A 64 4.60 -8.08 -1.40
CA LEU A 64 5.24 -8.52 -2.63
C LEU A 64 5.60 -7.35 -3.54
N LEU A 65 4.70 -6.37 -3.69
CA LEU A 65 4.94 -5.15 -4.48
C LEU A 65 6.09 -4.31 -3.89
N LEU A 66 6.07 -4.06 -2.58
CA LEU A 66 7.07 -3.25 -1.87
C LEU A 66 8.46 -3.87 -1.90
N ARG A 67 8.54 -5.21 -1.85
CA ARG A 67 9.81 -5.95 -1.98
C ARG A 67 10.32 -5.96 -3.41
N ARG A 68 9.44 -6.18 -4.39
CA ARG A 68 9.82 -6.18 -5.81
C ARG A 68 10.41 -4.84 -6.23
N HIS A 69 9.76 -3.74 -5.83
CA HIS A 69 10.17 -2.39 -6.23
C HIS A 69 10.81 -1.62 -5.07
N GLU A 70 11.65 -2.28 -4.26
CA GLU A 70 12.34 -1.68 -3.12
C GLU A 70 13.13 -0.43 -3.55
N ARG A 71 13.83 -0.50 -4.68
CA ARG A 71 14.63 0.60 -5.22
C ARG A 71 13.77 1.82 -5.56
N ALA A 72 12.63 1.60 -6.23
CA ALA A 72 11.70 2.67 -6.59
C ALA A 72 11.11 3.32 -5.34
N ARG A 73 10.72 2.50 -4.35
CA ARG A 73 10.21 2.97 -3.06
C ARG A 73 11.23 3.82 -2.30
N SER A 74 12.50 3.40 -2.24
CA SER A 74 13.56 4.16 -1.56
C SER A 74 13.79 5.52 -2.22
N LYS A 75 13.96 5.54 -3.55
CA LYS A 75 14.15 6.79 -4.30
C LYS A 75 12.95 7.74 -4.18
N LEU A 76 11.74 7.18 -4.21
CA LEU A 76 10.52 7.96 -3.99
C LEU A 76 10.52 8.60 -2.59
N ALA A 77 10.87 7.85 -1.55
CA ALA A 77 10.97 8.39 -0.20
C ALA A 77 11.99 9.54 -0.14
N GLU A 78 13.17 9.39 -0.74
CA GLU A 78 14.19 10.46 -0.83
C GLU A 78 13.66 11.71 -1.55
N ALA A 79 12.97 11.54 -2.69
CA ALA A 79 12.38 12.62 -3.46
C ALA A 79 11.30 13.38 -2.65
N MET A 80 10.44 12.65 -1.95
CA MET A 80 9.41 13.22 -1.08
C MET A 80 10.02 13.94 0.12
N THR A 81 11.05 13.37 0.77
CA THR A 81 11.78 14.01 1.87
C THR A 81 12.47 15.30 1.42
N ALA A 82 12.99 15.34 0.19
CA ALA A 82 13.56 16.55 -0.40
C ALA A 82 12.52 17.61 -0.81
N GLY A 83 11.22 17.34 -0.60
CA GLY A 83 10.14 18.28 -0.94
C GLY A 83 9.93 18.46 -2.44
N LYS A 84 10.31 17.47 -3.27
CA LYS A 84 10.10 17.53 -4.71
C LYS A 84 8.61 17.55 -5.06
N SER A 85 8.27 18.07 -6.24
CA SER A 85 6.91 18.06 -6.74
C SER A 85 6.39 16.63 -6.97
N VAL A 86 5.06 16.47 -6.98
CA VAL A 86 4.41 15.19 -7.30
C VAL A 86 4.85 14.68 -8.68
N GLY A 87 4.99 15.57 -9.68
CA GLY A 87 5.47 15.20 -11.01
C GLY A 87 6.87 14.58 -10.97
N SER A 88 7.80 15.16 -10.21
CA SER A 88 9.14 14.60 -10.05
C SER A 88 9.15 13.29 -9.25
N CYS A 89 8.22 13.11 -8.32
CA CYS A 89 8.03 11.84 -7.63
C CYS A 89 7.57 10.73 -8.59
N ILE A 90 6.67 11.04 -9.54
CA ILE A 90 6.22 10.10 -10.57
C ILE A 90 7.39 9.70 -11.48
N GLU A 91 8.13 10.68 -12.00
CA GLU A 91 9.32 10.44 -12.83
C GLU A 91 10.35 9.57 -12.09
N THR A 92 10.57 9.83 -10.79
CA THR A 92 11.46 9.01 -9.95
C THR A 92 11.03 7.55 -9.86
N ILE A 93 9.72 7.28 -9.83
CA ILE A 93 9.17 5.92 -9.82
C ILE A 93 9.39 5.29 -11.20
N GLU A 94 9.01 5.97 -12.28
CA GLU A 94 9.13 5.50 -13.67
C GLU A 94 10.59 5.16 -14.02
N ASP A 95 11.55 6.00 -13.63
CA ASP A 95 12.99 5.78 -13.86
C ASP A 95 13.56 4.60 -13.03
N ALA A 96 12.89 4.24 -11.94
CA ALA A 96 13.36 3.22 -11.01
C ALA A 96 12.76 1.84 -11.27
N ILE A 97 11.60 1.77 -11.94
CA ILE A 97 10.96 0.55 -12.38
C ILE A 97 11.48 0.25 -13.79
N GLY A 98 12.31 -0.79 -13.93
CA GLY A 98 12.92 -1.14 -15.21
C GLY A 98 11.89 -1.61 -16.24
N SER A 99 12.26 -1.62 -17.53
CA SER A 99 11.39 -2.07 -18.63
C SER A 99 10.86 -3.51 -18.49
N ASP A 100 11.46 -4.33 -17.64
CA ASP A 100 11.04 -5.71 -17.36
C ASP A 100 9.82 -5.81 -16.42
N ASP A 101 9.41 -4.68 -15.81
CA ASP A 101 8.28 -4.58 -14.89
C ASP A 101 7.02 -3.94 -15.50
N LEU A 102 7.04 -3.62 -16.82
CA LEU A 102 5.94 -3.02 -17.60
C LEU A 102 5.13 -4.05 -18.39
#